data_AF-A0A4Q2RB87-F1
#
_entry.id   AF-A0A4Q2RB87-F1
#
_cell.length_a   1.000
_cell.length_b   1.000
_cell.length_c   1.000
_cell.angle_alpha   90.00
_cell.angle_beta   90.00
_cell.angle_gamma   90.00
#
_symmetry.space_group_name_H-M   'P 1'
#
loop_
_entity.id
_entity.type
_entity.pdbx_description
1 polymer ?
#
loop_
_entity_poly.entity_id
_entity_poly.type
_entity_poly.pdbx_seq_one_letter_code
_entity_poly.pdbx_strand_id
1 'polypeptide(L)'
;MPTHWTVTAIRAKADALEARGAGRITLAAETLGLMVTALRFLATEGMAERRASYTVEVWDASGNHIVEHIGSLSNHAAAHAAFDAACASRPNQRVTLRQGIRIVTRRGLDGEANLTA
;
A
#
# COMPACT_ATOMS: atom_id res chain seq x y z
N MET A 1 -2.12 -9.22 -12.01
CA MET A 1 -2.68 -7.94 -11.54
C MET A 1 -3.68 -7.43 -12.57
N PRO A 2 -4.81 -6.80 -12.21
CA PRO A 2 -5.77 -6.31 -13.19
C PRO A 2 -5.12 -5.19 -14.00
N THR A 3 -4.99 -5.40 -15.30
CA THR A 3 -4.35 -4.48 -16.26
C THR A 3 -5.26 -3.32 -16.68
N HIS A 4 -6.50 -3.27 -16.21
CA HIS A 4 -7.47 -2.23 -16.54
C HIS A 4 -8.14 -1.66 -15.29
N TRP A 5 -7.61 -0.56 -14.76
CA TRP A 5 -8.35 0.25 -13.78
C TRP A 5 -9.47 1.00 -14.50
N THR A 6 -10.70 0.77 -14.07
CA THR A 6 -11.94 1.40 -14.56
C THR A 6 -12.75 1.93 -13.40
N VAL A 7 -13.66 2.88 -13.66
CA VAL A 7 -14.55 3.43 -12.63
C VAL A 7 -15.32 2.33 -11.90
N THR A 8 -15.83 1.35 -12.66
CA THR A 8 -16.54 0.18 -12.12
C THR A 8 -15.65 -0.67 -11.20
N ALA A 9 -14.40 -0.91 -11.58
CA ALA A 9 -13.47 -1.69 -10.76
C ALA A 9 -13.10 -0.96 -9.46
N ILE A 10 -12.94 0.36 -9.50
CA ILE A 10 -12.65 1.16 -8.30
C ILE A 10 -13.87 1.16 -7.37
N ARG A 11 -15.09 1.29 -7.91
CA ARG A 11 -16.32 1.27 -7.12
C ARG A 11 -16.52 -0.07 -6.42
N ALA A 12 -16.37 -1.18 -7.14
CA ALA A 12 -16.42 -2.52 -6.55
C ALA A 12 -15.36 -2.72 -5.46
N LYS A 13 -14.18 -2.09 -5.60
CA LYS A 13 -13.12 -2.13 -4.58
C LYS A 13 -13.50 -1.30 -3.35
N ALA A 14 -14.11 -0.14 -3.54
CA ALA A 14 -14.61 0.70 -2.45
C ALA A 14 -15.69 -0.04 -1.65
N ASP A 15 -16.69 -0.64 -2.31
CA ASP A 15 -17.74 -1.43 -1.67
C ASP A 15 -17.15 -2.61 -0.87
N ALA A 16 -16.13 -3.28 -1.42
CA ALA A 16 -15.44 -4.36 -0.72
C ALA A 16 -14.62 -3.89 0.50
N LEU A 17 -14.13 -2.64 0.49
CA LEU A 17 -13.47 -2.03 1.65
C LEU A 17 -14.48 -1.64 2.72
N GLU A 18 -15.63 -1.09 2.34
CA GLU A 18 -16.74 -0.81 3.27
C GLU A 18 -17.20 -2.10 3.97
N ALA A 19 -17.40 -3.19 3.20
CA ALA A 19 -17.79 -4.49 3.73
C ALA A 19 -16.76 -5.08 4.71
N ARG A 20 -15.50 -4.64 4.64
CA ARG A 20 -14.41 -5.05 5.55
C ARG A 20 -14.25 -4.11 6.75
N GLY A 21 -15.16 -3.15 6.93
CA GLY A 21 -15.18 -2.25 8.08
C GLY A 21 -14.28 -1.01 7.94
N ALA A 22 -13.87 -0.65 6.72
CA ALA A 22 -13.05 0.55 6.48
C ALA A 22 -13.80 1.89 6.66
N GLY A 23 -15.03 1.86 7.17
CA GLY A 23 -15.94 3.01 7.19
C GLY A 23 -16.61 3.23 5.83
N ARG A 24 -17.63 4.09 5.79
CA ARG A 24 -18.33 4.44 4.54
C ARG A 24 -17.41 5.29 3.66
N ILE A 25 -17.13 4.83 2.45
CA ILE A 25 -16.27 5.47 1.46
C ILE A 25 -17.17 6.03 0.37
N THR A 26 -17.48 7.32 0.45
CA THR A 26 -18.23 8.01 -0.61
C THR A 26 -17.26 8.61 -1.60
N LEU A 27 -17.22 8.09 -2.83
CA LEU A 27 -16.42 8.65 -3.93
C LEU A 27 -17.34 9.40 -4.89
N ALA A 28 -17.12 10.71 -5.03
CA ALA A 28 -17.77 11.51 -6.07
C ALA A 28 -17.32 11.03 -7.47
N ALA A 29 -18.15 11.26 -8.50
CA ALA A 29 -17.87 10.81 -9.86
C ALA A 29 -16.57 11.41 -10.41
N GLU A 30 -16.29 12.67 -10.05
CA GLU A 30 -15.08 13.40 -10.38
C GLU A 30 -13.85 12.76 -9.72
N THR A 31 -13.97 12.35 -8.45
CA THR A 31 -12.90 11.66 -7.71
C THR A 31 -12.60 10.30 -8.32
N LEU A 32 -13.62 9.55 -8.75
CA LEU A 32 -13.44 8.27 -9.44
C LEU A 32 -12.63 8.42 -10.73
N GLY A 33 -12.90 9.46 -11.52
CA GLY A 33 -12.13 9.77 -12.73
C GLY A 33 -10.66 10.04 -12.42
N LEU A 34 -10.38 10.84 -11.38
CA LEU A 34 -9.01 11.11 -10.94
C LEU A 34 -8.30 9.86 -10.43
N MET A 35 -8.99 9.00 -9.68
CA MET A 35 -8.41 7.74 -9.19
C MET A 35 -8.09 6.77 -10.33
N VAL A 36 -8.94 6.66 -11.36
CA VAL A 36 -8.63 5.85 -12.55
C VAL A 36 -7.37 6.37 -13.24
N THR A 37 -7.28 7.68 -13.46
CA THR A 37 -6.13 8.31 -14.12
C THR A 37 -4.86 8.09 -13.31
N ALA A 38 -4.91 8.33 -12.00
CA ALA A 38 -3.79 8.10 -11.10
C ALA A 38 -3.37 6.63 -11.13
N LEU A 39 -4.27 5.67 -10.94
CA LEU A 39 -3.93 4.25 -10.92
C LEU A 39 -3.36 3.75 -12.25
N ARG A 40 -3.84 4.28 -13.39
CA ARG A 40 -3.26 3.99 -14.71
C ARG A 40 -1.86 4.56 -14.84
N PHE A 41 -1.66 5.83 -14.48
CA PHE A 41 -0.35 6.46 -14.46
C PHE A 41 0.64 5.67 -13.59
N LEU A 42 0.22 5.29 -12.37
CA LEU A 42 1.03 4.47 -11.46
C LEU A 42 1.36 3.08 -12.05
N ALA A 43 0.43 2.47 -12.80
CA ALA A 43 0.65 1.18 -13.46
C ALA A 43 1.60 1.27 -14.66
N THR A 44 1.59 2.40 -15.38
CA THR A 44 2.46 2.65 -16.55
C THR A 44 3.87 3.06 -16.13
N GLU A 45 4.01 3.96 -15.17
CA GLU A 45 5.31 4.39 -14.61
C GLU A 45 6.02 3.25 -13.86
N GLY A 46 5.28 2.29 -13.31
CA GLY A 46 5.86 1.13 -12.62
C GLY A 46 6.72 0.20 -13.50
N MET A 47 6.66 0.33 -14.84
CA MET A 47 7.41 -0.49 -15.79
C MET A 47 8.77 0.11 -16.18
N ALA A 48 9.03 1.39 -15.89
CA ALA A 48 10.23 2.10 -16.30
C ALA A 48 10.96 2.68 -15.07
N GLU A 49 11.70 1.84 -14.34
CA GLU A 49 13.13 2.06 -14.06
C GLU A 49 13.67 1.08 -13.00
N ARG A 50 14.82 0.48 -13.31
CA ARG A 50 15.64 -0.41 -12.46
C ARG A 50 16.30 0.32 -11.27
N ARG A 51 15.64 1.27 -10.61
CA ARG A 51 16.20 1.98 -9.46
C ARG A 51 15.19 2.02 -8.31
N ALA A 52 15.47 1.13 -7.35
CA ALA A 52 14.87 1.00 -6.03
C ALA A 52 13.40 0.52 -6.00
N SER A 53 13.23 -0.81 -6.04
CA SER A 53 11.98 -1.45 -5.62
C SER A 53 11.74 -1.17 -4.13
N TYR A 54 10.58 -0.61 -3.83
CA TYR A 54 10.05 -0.55 -2.48
C TYR A 54 9.65 -1.95 -2.02
N THR A 55 10.05 -2.37 -0.81
CA THR A 55 9.65 -3.65 -0.24
C THR A 55 8.73 -3.44 0.96
N VAL A 56 7.66 -4.24 1.04
CA VAL A 56 6.78 -4.28 2.22
C VAL A 56 7.04 -5.60 2.95
N GLU A 57 7.42 -5.50 4.21
CA GLU A 57 7.88 -6.63 5.03
C GLU A 57 7.18 -6.64 6.38
N VAL A 58 6.88 -7.83 6.88
CA VAL A 58 6.37 -8.07 8.23
C VAL A 58 7.47 -8.65 9.07
N TRP A 59 7.59 -8.14 10.29
CA TRP A 59 8.59 -8.56 11.27
C TRP A 59 7.95 -9.40 12.35
N ASP A 60 8.76 -10.26 12.96
CA ASP A 60 8.39 -10.94 14.19
C ASP A 60 8.14 -9.93 15.33
N ALA A 61 7.53 -10.41 16.41
CA ALA A 61 7.24 -9.57 17.57
C ALA A 61 8.51 -8.98 18.21
N SER A 62 9.65 -9.66 18.07
CA SER A 62 10.94 -9.18 18.56
C SER A 62 11.53 -8.05 17.70
N GLY A 63 11.06 -7.90 16.46
CA GLY A 63 11.55 -6.93 15.50
C GLY A 63 12.95 -7.27 14.95
N ASN A 64 13.43 -8.49 15.16
CA ASN A 64 14.77 -8.92 14.75
C ASN A 64 14.76 -9.70 13.44
N HIS A 65 13.62 -10.29 13.07
CA HIS A 65 13.50 -11.13 11.90
C HIS A 65 12.33 -10.73 11.01
N ILE A 66 12.58 -10.66 9.71
CA ILE A 66 11.52 -10.58 8.70
C ILE A 66 10.87 -11.96 8.62
N VAL A 67 9.59 -12.03 8.93
CA VAL A 67 8.81 -13.27 8.88
C VAL A 67 8.02 -13.40 7.58
N GLU A 68 7.75 -12.29 6.91
CA GLU A 68 7.01 -12.29 5.64
C GLU A 68 7.48 -11.14 4.74
N HIS A 69 7.76 -11.44 3.48
CA HIS A 69 7.90 -10.45 2.42
C HIS A 69 6.58 -10.35 1.64
N ILE A 70 5.85 -9.25 1.81
CA ILE A 70 4.53 -9.05 1.19
C ILE A 70 4.68 -8.76 -0.31
N GLY A 71 5.70 -7.99 -0.69
CA GLY A 71 5.97 -7.73 -2.09
C GLY A 71 6.96 -6.60 -2.35
N SER A 72 7.37 -6.52 -3.61
CA SER A 72 8.26 -5.49 -4.14
C SER A 72 7.52 -4.66 -5.19
N LEU A 73 7.54 -3.33 -5.07
CA LEU A 73 6.85 -2.39 -5.94
C LEU A 73 7.82 -1.32 -6.43
N SER A 74 7.82 -1.00 -7.71
CA SER A 74 8.64 0.08 -8.28
C SER A 74 8.10 1.47 -7.96
N ASN A 75 6.79 1.58 -7.73
CA ASN A 75 6.11 2.86 -7.56
C ASN A 75 5.87 3.19 -6.08
N HIS A 76 6.19 4.43 -5.69
CA HIS A 76 6.06 4.94 -4.33
C HIS A 76 4.62 4.90 -3.79
N ALA A 77 3.64 5.42 -4.53
CA ALA A 77 2.25 5.48 -4.09
C ALA A 77 1.63 4.09 -3.97
N ALA A 78 1.94 3.19 -4.91
CA ALA A 78 1.52 1.81 -4.84
C ALA A 78 2.12 1.09 -3.62
N ALA A 79 3.38 1.40 -3.29
CA ALA A 79 4.07 0.81 -2.15
C ALA A 79 3.50 1.28 -0.81
N HIS A 80 3.17 2.57 -0.69
CA HIS A 80 2.44 3.09 0.46
C HIS A 80 1.05 2.46 0.60
N ALA A 81 0.28 2.36 -0.48
CA ALA A 81 -1.02 1.70 -0.44
C ALA A 81 -0.94 0.22 -0.01
N ALA A 82 0.10 -0.50 -0.45
CA ALA A 82 0.36 -1.87 -0.03
C ALA A 82 0.77 -1.95 1.45
N PHE A 83 1.60 -1.02 1.93
CA PHE A 83 1.98 -0.90 3.34
C PHE A 83 0.76 -0.62 4.24
N ASP A 84 -0.11 0.31 3.85
CA ASP A 84 -1.32 0.64 4.61
C ASP A 84 -2.28 -0.55 4.68
N ALA A 85 -2.48 -1.24 3.55
CA ALA A 85 -3.29 -2.46 3.50
C ALA A 85 -2.69 -3.57 4.38
N ALA A 86 -1.37 -3.74 4.38
CA ALA A 86 -0.68 -4.68 5.23
C ALA A 86 -0.88 -4.36 6.71
N CYS A 87 -0.68 -3.09 7.10
CA CYS A 87 -0.93 -2.59 8.45
C CYS A 87 -2.39 -2.83 8.89
N ALA A 88 -3.37 -2.54 8.03
CA ALA A 88 -4.79 -2.74 8.35
C ALA A 88 -5.13 -4.22 8.57
N SER A 89 -4.56 -5.12 7.77
CA SER A 89 -4.76 -6.57 7.91
C SER A 89 -4.05 -7.20 9.11
N ARG A 90 -3.03 -6.54 9.65
CA ARG A 90 -2.12 -7.08 10.67
C ARG A 90 -1.92 -6.09 11.82
N PRO A 91 -2.96 -5.83 12.63
CA PRO A 91 -2.93 -4.75 13.60
C PRO A 91 -1.88 -4.93 14.70
N ASN A 92 -1.49 -6.17 14.99
CA ASN A 92 -0.55 -6.55 16.06
C ASN A 92 0.78 -7.07 15.50
N GLN A 93 1.18 -6.66 14.29
CA GLN A 93 2.48 -7.01 13.73
C GLN A 93 3.21 -5.76 13.29
N ARG A 94 4.54 -5.80 13.42
CA ARG A 94 5.38 -4.74 12.89
C ARG A 94 5.47 -4.89 11.38
N VAL A 95 5.13 -3.83 10.67
CA VAL A 95 5.23 -3.76 9.21
C VAL A 95 6.19 -2.63 8.85
N THR A 96 7.03 -2.85 7.84
CA THR A 96 7.93 -1.82 7.31
C THR A 96 7.77 -1.69 5.80
N LEU A 97 7.81 -0.45 5.32
CA LEU A 97 8.06 -0.10 3.93
C LEU A 97 9.52 0.32 3.81
N ARG A 98 10.28 -0.35 2.95
CA ARG A 98 11.69 -0.04 2.70
C ARG A 98 11.92 0.34 1.25
N GLN A 99 12.99 1.07 1.01
CA GLN A 99 13.55 1.33 -0.30
C GLN A 99 15.02 0.89 -0.26
N GLY A 100 15.27 -0.34 -0.68
CA GLY A 100 16.57 -1.00 -0.45
C GLY A 100 16.89 -1.13 1.04
N ILE A 101 17.98 -0.50 1.48
CA ILE A 101 18.39 -0.53 2.90
C ILE A 101 17.67 0.51 3.78
N ARG A 102 17.04 1.52 3.18
CA ARG A 102 16.36 2.60 3.90
C ARG A 102 14.96 2.16 4.31
N ILE A 103 14.57 2.38 5.57
CA ILE A 103 13.17 2.30 6.00
C ILE A 103 12.50 3.63 5.62
N VAL A 104 11.47 3.56 4.80
CA VAL A 104 10.66 4.71 4.37
C VAL A 104 9.59 5.00 5.41
N THR A 105 8.89 3.96 5.86
CA THR A 105 7.93 4.06 6.97
C THR A 105 7.85 2.73 7.72
N ARG A 106 7.40 2.78 8.97
CA ARG A 106 7.16 1.61 9.79
C ARG A 106 5.97 1.82 10.70
N ARG A 107 5.28 0.72 11.00
CA ARG A 107 4.27 0.67 12.06
C ARG A 107 4.77 -0.28 13.15
N GLY A 108 4.92 0.24 14.37
CA GLY A 108 5.23 -0.56 15.56
C GLY A 108 3.99 -1.26 16.14
N LEU A 109 4.21 -2.16 17.10
CA LEU A 109 3.14 -2.78 17.90
C LEU A 109 2.46 -1.77 18.84
N ASP A 110 3.11 -0.62 19.00
CA ASP A 110 2.90 0.45 19.97
C ASP A 110 2.12 1.63 19.35
N GLY A 111 1.67 1.51 18.09
CA GLY A 111 0.76 2.47 17.45
C GLY A 111 1.41 3.75 16.90
N GLU A 112 2.69 4.03 17.18
CA GLU A 112 3.36 5.20 16.60
C GLU A 112 3.89 4.92 15.18
N ALA A 113 3.24 5.54 14.19
CA ALA A 113 3.83 5.77 12.88
C ALA A 113 4.90 6.86 13.00
N ASN A 114 6.11 6.47 13.39
CA ASN A 114 7.21 7.41 13.49
C ASN A 114 7.78 7.68 12.08
N LEU A 115 7.40 8.83 11.51
CA LEU A 115 7.91 9.36 10.25
C LEU A 115 9.36 9.85 10.47
N THR A 116 10.34 9.15 9.92
CA THR A 116 11.71 9.68 9.82
C THR A 116 11.89 10.37 8.47
N ALA A 117 12.33 11.64 8.53
CA ALA A 117 12.68 12.53 7.41
C ALA A 117 13.68 11.92 6.40
#